data_AF-A0A3L6JNB6-F1
#
_entry.id   AF-A0A3L6JNB6-F1
#
_cell.length_a   1.000
_cell.length_b   1.000
_cell.length_c   1.000
_cell.angle_alpha   90.00
_cell.angle_beta   90.00
_cell.angle_gamma   90.00
#
_symmetry.space_group_name_H-M   'P 1'
#
loop_
_entity.id
_entity.type
_entity.pdbx_description
1 polymer ?
#
loop_
_entity_poly.entity_id
_entity_poly.type
_entity_poly.pdbx_seq_one_letter_code
_entity_poly.pdbx_strand_id
1 'polypeptide(L)'
;MGPEGLAKVLVFSSIGLNGRKGKEASMQMIAAGYWYFVLIAGLVVQGVWMLLTRWGRERYIRSITNFRKPSSASERFYGWHLSAPGNVVLEAIIVDSAIVLLVLYVTFTQADMSYFMGALPVLALVMILSIVAPIQTARRVGGLVRIEKELYDNINAATDKVSQVRTVIDNLLNPLQVPDGRYWFALFRIALTEDPVGWSARDVLMEKAKELDMLAERVRRGERVPMKSTGSERGAEIE
;
A
#
# COMPACT_ATOMS: atom_id res chain seq x y z
N MET A 1 9.76 -70.95 -33.38
CA MET A 1 9.44 -70.34 -32.06
C MET A 1 8.07 -70.86 -31.65
N GLY A 2 8.00 -71.66 -30.58
CA GLY A 2 6.73 -72.20 -30.10
C GLY A 2 5.88 -71.13 -29.39
N PRO A 3 4.56 -71.33 -29.27
CA PRO A 3 3.63 -70.38 -28.66
C PRO A 3 4.01 -69.97 -27.22
N GLU A 4 4.77 -70.80 -26.50
CA GLU A 4 5.29 -70.50 -25.16
C GLU A 4 6.35 -69.39 -25.13
N GLY A 5 7.08 -69.17 -26.23
CA GLY A 5 8.08 -68.11 -26.35
C GLY A 5 7.47 -66.71 -26.45
N LEU A 6 6.31 -66.59 -27.11
CA LEU A 6 5.61 -65.31 -27.28
C LEU A 6 4.94 -64.84 -25.98
N ALA A 7 4.44 -65.77 -25.16
CA ALA A 7 3.85 -65.44 -23.86
C ALA A 7 4.87 -64.83 -22.88
N LYS A 8 6.11 -65.34 -22.83
CA LYS A 8 7.17 -64.77 -21.98
C LYS A 8 7.58 -63.36 -22.40
N VAL A 9 7.63 -63.07 -23.71
CA VAL A 9 7.98 -61.73 -24.21
C VAL A 9 6.90 -60.69 -23.88
N LEU A 10 5.62 -61.07 -23.95
CA LEU A 10 4.51 -60.19 -23.60
C LEU A 10 4.46 -59.85 -22.10
N VAL A 11 4.74 -60.82 -21.22
CA VAL A 11 4.76 -60.60 -19.76
C VAL A 11 5.94 -59.70 -19.35
N PHE A 12 7.14 -59.88 -19.94
CA PHE A 12 8.28 -59.01 -19.65
C PHE A 12 8.09 -57.57 -20.15
N SER A 13 7.38 -57.37 -21.27
CA SER A 13 7.03 -56.03 -21.78
C SER A 13 6.04 -55.30 -20.87
N SER A 14 5.04 -56.02 -20.33
CA SER A 14 4.01 -55.48 -19.43
C SER A 14 4.60 -54.97 -18.10
N ILE A 15 5.55 -55.70 -17.50
CA ILE A 15 6.17 -55.33 -16.22
C ILE A 15 7.08 -54.09 -16.37
N GLY A 16 7.80 -53.98 -17.49
CA GLY A 16 8.64 -52.80 -17.77
C GLY A 16 7.84 -51.50 -18.01
N LEU A 17 6.66 -51.61 -18.64
CA LEU A 17 5.77 -50.47 -18.89
C LEU A 17 5.13 -49.92 -17.60
N ASN A 18 4.77 -50.78 -16.64
CA ASN A 18 4.23 -50.33 -15.35
C ASN A 18 5.29 -49.64 -14.47
N GLY A 19 6.56 -50.09 -14.54
CA GLY A 19 7.66 -49.45 -13.81
C GLY A 19 7.99 -48.03 -14.29
N ARG A 20 7.89 -47.76 -15.60
CA ARG A 20 8.09 -46.40 -16.16
C ARG A 20 6.97 -45.44 -15.76
N LYS A 21 5.70 -45.86 -15.87
CA LYS A 21 4.54 -45.03 -15.48
C LYS A 21 4.57 -44.64 -14.01
N GLY A 22 4.99 -45.56 -13.12
CA GLY A 22 5.12 -45.27 -11.69
C GLY A 22 6.18 -44.20 -11.39
N LYS A 23 7.33 -44.24 -12.08
CA LYS A 23 8.39 -43.23 -11.93
C LYS A 23 7.95 -41.86 -12.44
N GLU A 24 7.31 -41.81 -13.61
CA GLU A 24 6.77 -40.56 -14.18
C GLU A 24 5.71 -39.93 -13.26
N ALA A 25 4.78 -40.72 -12.72
CA ALA A 25 3.78 -40.22 -11.76
C ALA A 25 4.42 -39.68 -10.47
N SER A 26 5.46 -40.35 -9.94
CA SER A 26 6.18 -39.88 -8.76
C SER A 26 6.92 -38.57 -9.02
N MET A 27 7.54 -38.41 -10.19
CA MET A 27 8.22 -37.16 -10.59
C MET A 27 7.22 -36.01 -10.79
N GLN A 28 6.06 -36.28 -11.40
CA GLN A 28 5.00 -35.29 -11.56
C GLN A 28 4.43 -34.80 -10.23
N MET A 29 4.21 -35.71 -9.26
CA MET A 29 3.73 -35.32 -7.93
C MET A 29 4.76 -34.47 -7.18
N ILE A 30 6.04 -34.81 -7.26
CA ILE A 30 7.12 -34.00 -6.65
C ILE A 30 7.16 -32.62 -7.29
N ALA A 31 7.17 -32.53 -8.62
CA ALA A 31 7.17 -31.26 -9.36
C ALA A 31 5.95 -30.39 -9.01
N ALA A 32 4.76 -30.99 -8.90
CA ALA A 32 3.55 -30.28 -8.48
C ALA A 32 3.68 -29.72 -7.07
N GLY A 33 4.21 -30.50 -6.12
CA GLY A 33 4.45 -30.04 -4.74
C GLY A 33 5.36 -28.81 -4.67
N TYR A 34 6.39 -28.75 -5.51
CA TYR A 34 7.27 -27.58 -5.60
C TYR A 34 6.57 -26.33 -6.12
N TRP A 35 5.71 -26.46 -7.15
CA TRP A 35 4.92 -25.33 -7.63
C TRP A 35 4.03 -24.75 -6.55
N TYR A 36 3.36 -25.60 -5.76
CA TYR A 36 2.59 -25.15 -4.62
C TYR A 36 3.46 -24.45 -3.58
N PHE A 37 4.66 -24.97 -3.29
CA PHE A 37 5.58 -24.33 -2.37
C PHE A 37 6.00 -22.92 -2.85
N VAL A 38 6.34 -22.76 -4.13
CA VAL A 38 6.70 -21.45 -4.70
C VAL A 38 5.54 -20.46 -4.62
N LEU A 39 4.32 -20.90 -4.97
CA LEU A 39 3.13 -20.06 -4.89
C LEU A 39 2.85 -19.63 -3.44
N ILE A 40 2.92 -20.57 -2.48
CA ILE A 40 2.72 -20.27 -1.06
C ILE A 40 3.80 -19.32 -0.55
N ALA A 41 5.07 -19.54 -0.89
CA ALA A 41 6.17 -18.67 -0.49
C ALA A 41 6.00 -17.24 -1.03
N GLY A 42 5.63 -17.09 -2.30
CA GLY A 42 5.33 -15.79 -2.91
C GLY A 42 4.18 -15.07 -2.21
N LEU A 43 3.08 -15.80 -1.93
CA LEU A 43 1.93 -15.26 -1.18
C LEU A 43 2.30 -14.86 0.25
N VAL A 44 3.14 -15.64 0.93
CA VAL A 44 3.64 -15.30 2.28
C VAL A 44 4.48 -14.03 2.25
N VAL A 45 5.43 -13.91 1.31
CA VAL A 45 6.25 -12.71 1.13
C VAL A 45 5.35 -11.49 0.87
N GLN A 46 4.38 -11.61 -0.03
CA GLN A 46 3.43 -10.55 -0.34
C GLN A 46 2.53 -10.19 0.88
N GLY A 47 2.10 -11.19 1.64
CA GLY A 47 1.30 -10.99 2.86
C GLY A 47 2.08 -10.26 3.96
N VAL A 48 3.31 -10.71 4.24
CA VAL A 48 4.22 -10.05 5.19
C VAL A 48 4.47 -8.61 4.77
N TRP A 49 4.69 -8.38 3.48
CA TRP A 49 4.87 -7.05 2.92
C TRP A 49 3.65 -6.13 3.13
N MET A 50 2.44 -6.61 2.86
CA MET A 50 1.20 -5.86 3.12
C MET A 50 1.01 -5.54 4.61
N LEU A 51 1.39 -6.46 5.50
CA LEU A 51 1.33 -6.23 6.95
C LEU A 51 2.34 -5.16 7.39
N LEU A 52 3.58 -5.21 6.88
CA LEU A 52 4.61 -4.22 7.19
C LEU A 52 4.20 -2.81 6.72
N THR A 53 3.68 -2.69 5.50
CA THR A 53 3.21 -1.39 4.96
C THR A 53 2.02 -0.85 5.75
N ARG A 54 1.05 -1.70 6.13
CA ARG A 54 -0.08 -1.31 6.99
C ARG A 54 0.40 -0.84 8.38
N TRP A 55 1.31 -1.58 8.98
CA TRP A 55 1.85 -1.26 10.31
C TRP A 55 2.67 0.05 10.29
N GLY A 56 3.51 0.23 9.27
CA GLY A 56 4.24 1.47 9.02
C GLY A 56 3.31 2.66 8.86
N ARG A 57 2.22 2.50 8.08
CA ARG A 57 1.19 3.52 7.88
C ARG A 57 0.53 3.95 9.18
N GLU A 58 0.03 3.01 9.97
CA GLU A 58 -0.70 3.32 11.22
C GLU A 58 0.20 4.07 12.22
N ARG A 59 1.46 3.66 12.34
CA ARG A 59 2.45 4.36 13.19
C ARG A 59 2.79 5.75 12.65
N TYR A 60 2.98 5.87 11.34
CA TYR A 60 3.26 7.15 10.71
C TYR A 60 2.12 8.14 10.91
N ILE A 61 0.88 7.72 10.62
CA ILE A 61 -0.32 8.55 10.82
C ILE A 61 -0.42 8.98 12.29
N ARG A 62 -0.17 8.07 13.23
CA ARG A 62 -0.15 8.42 14.66
C ARG A 62 0.93 9.44 15.00
N SER A 63 2.13 9.33 14.44
CA SER A 63 3.20 10.31 14.69
C SER A 63 2.86 11.68 14.14
N ILE A 64 2.37 11.78 12.89
CA ILE A 64 2.05 13.07 12.27
C ILE A 64 0.86 13.76 12.94
N THR A 65 -0.17 13.00 13.36
CA THR A 65 -1.35 13.55 14.05
C THR A 65 -1.04 14.08 15.45
N ASN A 66 0.03 13.60 16.07
CA ASN A 66 0.57 14.13 17.33
C ASN A 66 1.69 15.15 17.11
N PHE A 67 1.87 15.66 15.88
CA PHE A 67 2.91 16.63 15.52
C PHE A 67 4.34 16.19 15.91
N ARG A 68 4.59 14.88 15.87
CA ARG A 68 5.89 14.29 16.17
C ARG A 68 6.56 13.88 14.87
N LYS A 69 7.83 14.26 14.70
CA LYS A 69 8.64 13.78 13.57
C LYS A 69 8.74 12.24 13.59
N PRO A 70 8.51 11.57 12.46
CA PRO A 70 8.73 10.14 12.28
C PRO A 70 10.10 9.70 12.79
N SER A 71 10.14 8.84 13.82
CA SER A 71 11.41 8.48 14.48
C SER A 71 11.75 6.99 14.36
N SER A 72 10.74 6.12 14.36
CA SER A 72 10.97 4.69 14.17
C SER A 72 11.36 4.36 12.72
N ALA A 73 12.08 3.26 12.51
CA ALA A 73 12.48 2.81 11.17
C ALA A 73 11.26 2.59 10.25
N SER A 74 10.18 2.00 10.77
CA SER A 74 8.93 1.78 10.04
C SER A 74 8.22 3.07 9.65
N GLU A 75 8.22 4.08 10.53
CA GLU A 75 7.63 5.39 10.22
C GLU A 75 8.46 6.13 9.17
N ARG A 76 9.79 6.12 9.30
CA ARG A 76 10.69 6.75 8.32
C ARG A 76 10.58 6.07 6.95
N PHE A 77 10.49 4.75 6.93
CA PHE A 77 10.25 3.99 5.70
C PHE A 77 8.93 4.40 5.04
N TYR A 78 7.83 4.45 5.80
CA TYR A 78 6.54 4.86 5.25
C TYR A 78 6.52 6.34 4.81
N GLY A 79 7.20 7.23 5.55
CA GLY A 79 7.38 8.62 5.15
C GLY A 79 8.19 8.77 3.85
N TRP A 80 9.25 7.97 3.68
CA TRP A 80 10.00 7.88 2.43
C TRP A 80 9.13 7.34 1.29
N HIS A 81 8.34 6.28 1.52
CA HIS A 81 7.41 5.73 0.55
C HIS A 81 6.42 6.79 0.02
N LEU A 82 5.95 7.69 0.88
CA LEU A 82 4.98 8.74 0.53
C LEU A 82 5.59 10.06 0.03
N SER A 83 6.92 10.22 0.04
CA SER A 83 7.54 11.49 -0.35
C SER A 83 7.55 11.70 -1.86
N ALA A 84 7.59 10.61 -2.65
CA ALA A 84 7.54 10.67 -4.10
C ALA A 84 6.88 9.42 -4.69
N PRO A 85 6.12 9.53 -5.80
CA PRO A 85 5.56 8.37 -6.48
C PRO A 85 6.65 7.40 -6.99
N GLY A 86 7.84 7.92 -7.30
CA GLY A 86 8.99 7.11 -7.71
C GLY A 86 9.48 6.14 -6.62
N ASN A 87 9.33 6.49 -5.34
CA ASN A 87 9.74 5.61 -4.23
C ASN A 87 8.86 4.37 -4.15
N VAL A 88 7.56 4.51 -4.39
CA VAL A 88 6.60 3.40 -4.48
C VAL A 88 6.99 2.44 -5.62
N VAL A 89 7.39 2.99 -6.77
CA VAL A 89 7.81 2.19 -7.92
C VAL A 89 9.13 1.47 -7.64
N LEU A 90 10.11 2.16 -7.04
CA LEU A 90 11.39 1.56 -6.68
C LEU A 90 11.23 0.41 -5.68
N GLU A 91 10.41 0.63 -4.66
CA GLU A 91 10.09 -0.36 -3.64
C GLU A 91 9.43 -1.61 -4.26
N ALA A 92 8.49 -1.42 -5.18
CA ALA A 92 7.88 -2.52 -5.93
C ALA A 92 8.89 -3.29 -6.78
N ILE A 93 9.78 -2.60 -7.50
CA ILE A 93 10.84 -3.25 -8.29
C ILE A 93 11.73 -4.11 -7.38
N ILE A 94 12.08 -3.64 -6.19
CA ILE A 94 12.90 -4.39 -5.23
C ILE A 94 12.17 -5.67 -4.77
N VAL A 95 10.89 -5.57 -4.40
CA VAL A 95 10.07 -6.72 -3.97
C VAL A 95 9.88 -7.72 -5.12
N ASP A 96 9.53 -7.23 -6.31
CA ASP A 96 9.36 -8.07 -7.49
C ASP A 96 10.66 -8.78 -7.88
N SER A 97 11.78 -8.06 -7.84
CA SER A 97 13.10 -8.66 -8.10
C SER A 97 13.43 -9.75 -7.09
N ALA A 98 13.09 -9.58 -5.81
CA ALA A 98 13.29 -10.60 -4.79
C ALA A 98 12.43 -11.85 -5.05
N ILE A 99 11.16 -11.68 -5.47
CA ILE A 99 10.28 -12.79 -5.83
C ILE A 99 10.80 -13.52 -7.06
N VAL A 100 11.22 -12.79 -8.11
CA VAL A 100 11.79 -13.38 -9.32
C VAL A 100 13.07 -14.15 -9.00
N LEU A 101 13.98 -13.57 -8.20
CA LEU A 101 15.21 -14.26 -7.78
C LEU A 101 14.91 -15.52 -6.96
N LEU A 102 13.90 -15.49 -6.09
CA LEU A 102 13.46 -16.68 -5.34
C LEU A 102 12.96 -17.77 -6.27
N VAL A 103 12.13 -17.42 -7.25
CA VAL A 103 11.62 -18.35 -8.27
C VAL A 103 12.77 -18.93 -9.10
N LEU A 104 13.69 -18.08 -9.57
CA LEU A 104 14.85 -18.50 -10.36
C LEU A 104 15.74 -19.45 -9.55
N TYR A 105 16.00 -19.13 -8.29
CA TYR A 105 16.76 -20.00 -7.38
C TYR A 105 16.11 -21.38 -7.26
N VAL A 106 14.80 -21.44 -6.96
CA VAL A 106 14.08 -22.71 -6.86
C VAL A 106 14.13 -23.49 -8.17
N THR A 107 13.92 -22.82 -9.30
CA THR A 107 13.97 -23.45 -10.63
C THR A 107 15.35 -24.01 -10.94
N PHE A 108 16.42 -23.24 -10.69
CA PHE A 108 17.79 -23.65 -10.98
C PHE A 108 18.20 -24.89 -10.18
N THR A 109 17.76 -24.99 -8.92
CA THR A 109 18.03 -26.17 -8.08
C THR A 109 17.32 -27.45 -8.56
N GLN A 110 16.32 -27.35 -9.43
CA GLN A 110 15.51 -28.48 -9.91
C GLN A 110 16.02 -29.08 -11.23
N ALA A 111 17.03 -28.49 -11.87
CA ALA A 111 17.80 -29.00 -13.02
C ALA A 111 17.04 -29.35 -14.32
N ASP A 112 15.70 -29.29 -14.39
CA ASP A 112 14.96 -29.56 -15.63
C ASP A 112 14.42 -28.27 -16.28
N MET A 113 15.04 -27.86 -17.39
CA MET A 113 14.63 -26.67 -18.16
C MET A 113 13.20 -26.78 -18.72
N SER A 114 12.69 -28.00 -18.86
CA SER A 114 11.34 -28.28 -19.34
C SER A 114 10.27 -27.69 -18.42
N TYR A 115 10.43 -27.82 -17.09
CA TYR A 115 9.50 -27.26 -16.11
C TYR A 115 9.55 -25.73 -16.06
N PHE A 116 10.73 -25.14 -16.25
CA PHE A 116 10.88 -23.69 -16.30
C PHE A 116 10.08 -23.09 -17.45
N MET A 117 10.21 -23.67 -18.65
CA MET A 117 9.51 -23.19 -19.84
C MET A 117 7.98 -23.29 -19.69
N GLY A 118 7.48 -24.36 -19.05
CA GLY A 118 6.06 -24.51 -18.75
C GLY A 118 5.52 -23.46 -17.75
N ALA A 119 6.38 -22.88 -16.92
CA ALA A 119 6.00 -21.93 -15.89
C ALA A 119 6.09 -20.47 -16.31
N LEU A 120 6.82 -20.16 -17.38
CA LEU A 120 6.99 -18.79 -17.88
C LEU A 120 5.66 -18.03 -18.04
N PRO A 121 4.56 -18.61 -18.56
CA PRO A 121 3.28 -17.89 -18.67
C PRO A 121 2.69 -17.50 -17.30
N VAL A 122 2.80 -18.39 -16.31
CA VAL A 122 2.31 -18.14 -14.94
C VAL A 122 3.17 -17.08 -14.26
N LEU A 123 4.49 -17.17 -14.41
CA LEU A 123 5.42 -16.18 -13.87
C LEU A 123 5.22 -14.80 -14.50
N ALA A 124 5.02 -14.74 -15.81
CA ALA A 124 4.69 -13.51 -16.51
C ALA A 124 3.37 -12.91 -15.99
N LEU A 125 2.33 -13.72 -15.77
CA LEU A 125 1.07 -13.27 -15.19
C LEU A 125 1.26 -12.72 -13.77
N VAL A 126 2.01 -13.42 -12.92
CA VAL A 126 2.31 -12.97 -11.55
C VAL A 126 3.08 -11.64 -11.58
N MET A 127 4.07 -11.49 -12.46
CA MET A 127 4.79 -10.22 -12.63
C MET A 127 3.87 -9.09 -13.08
N ILE A 128 3.02 -9.32 -14.08
CA ILE A 128 2.06 -8.30 -14.55
C ILE A 128 1.12 -7.87 -13.42
N LEU A 129 0.54 -8.83 -12.69
CA LEU A 129 -0.35 -8.54 -11.57
C LEU A 129 0.38 -7.82 -10.43
N SER A 130 1.64 -8.18 -10.19
CA SER A 130 2.47 -7.53 -9.16
C SER A 130 2.72 -6.07 -9.48
N ILE A 131 2.89 -5.69 -10.75
CA ILE A 131 3.13 -4.30 -11.18
C ILE A 131 1.88 -3.41 -11.06
N VAL A 132 0.67 -3.96 -11.19
CA VAL A 132 -0.57 -3.17 -11.16
C VAL A 132 -0.79 -2.48 -9.81
N ALA A 133 -0.56 -3.17 -8.69
CA ALA A 133 -0.80 -2.62 -7.36
C ALA A 133 0.13 -1.43 -6.99
N PRO A 134 1.45 -1.50 -7.26
CA PRO A 134 2.38 -0.38 -7.18
C PRO A 134 1.97 0.80 -8.04
N ILE A 135 1.55 0.60 -9.29
CA ILE A 135 1.13 1.70 -10.16
C ILE A 135 -0.08 2.44 -9.57
N GLN A 136 -1.08 1.70 -9.07
CA GLN A 136 -2.24 2.30 -8.41
C GLN A 136 -1.82 3.09 -7.16
N THR A 137 -0.90 2.54 -6.37
CA THR A 137 -0.36 3.19 -5.17
C THR A 137 0.45 4.44 -5.53
N ALA A 138 1.31 4.37 -6.54
CA ALA A 138 2.12 5.48 -7.03
C ALA A 138 1.23 6.62 -7.54
N ARG A 139 0.13 6.32 -8.26
CA ARG A 139 -0.85 7.33 -8.66
C ARG A 139 -1.52 8.00 -7.45
N ARG A 140 -1.86 7.23 -6.41
CA ARG A 140 -2.43 7.78 -5.17
C ARG A 140 -1.43 8.68 -4.43
N VAL A 141 -0.17 8.26 -4.32
CA VAL A 141 0.90 9.06 -3.72
C VAL A 141 1.19 10.32 -4.55
N GLY A 142 1.19 10.22 -5.88
CA GLY A 142 1.35 11.37 -6.76
C GLY A 142 0.24 12.42 -6.57
N GLY A 143 -1.02 11.98 -6.43
CA GLY A 143 -2.13 12.86 -6.09
C GLY A 143 -1.95 13.54 -4.73
N LEU A 144 -1.48 12.79 -3.73
CA LEU A 144 -1.22 13.32 -2.39
C LEU A 144 -0.12 14.38 -2.36
N VAL A 145 1.01 14.11 -3.02
CA VAL A 145 2.14 15.05 -3.14
C VAL A 145 1.72 16.32 -3.88
N ARG A 146 0.87 16.20 -4.91
CA ARG A 146 0.32 17.35 -5.61
C ARG A 146 -0.55 18.22 -4.70
N ILE A 147 -1.47 17.61 -3.94
CA ILE A 147 -2.33 18.33 -2.97
C ILE A 147 -1.48 19.00 -1.89
N GLU A 148 -0.49 18.30 -1.34
CA GLU A 148 0.44 18.83 -0.34
C GLU A 148 1.19 20.06 -0.87
N LYS A 149 1.72 19.98 -2.09
CA LYS A 149 2.42 21.08 -2.73
C LYS A 149 1.48 22.28 -2.98
N GLU A 150 0.31 22.03 -3.55
CA GLU A 150 -0.68 23.08 -3.84
C GLU A 150 -1.13 23.78 -2.55
N LEU A 151 -1.40 23.02 -1.49
CA LEU A 151 -1.79 23.56 -0.20
C LEU A 151 -0.66 24.37 0.44
N TYR A 152 0.57 23.86 0.39
CA TYR A 152 1.74 24.57 0.88
C TYR A 152 1.96 25.90 0.13
N ASP A 153 1.93 25.86 -1.21
CA ASP A 153 2.12 27.05 -2.07
C ASP A 153 1.03 28.10 -1.81
N ASN A 154 -0.23 27.67 -1.66
CA ASN A 154 -1.37 28.54 -1.34
C ASN A 154 -1.22 29.22 0.03
N ILE A 155 -0.80 28.48 1.07
CA ILE A 155 -0.58 29.05 2.41
C ILE A 155 0.65 29.98 2.39
N ASN A 156 1.72 29.59 1.69
CA ASN A 156 2.95 30.36 1.64
C ASN A 156 2.76 31.71 0.93
N ALA A 157 1.93 31.76 -0.11
CA ALA A 157 1.59 32.97 -0.86
C ALA A 157 0.71 33.96 -0.05
N ALA A 158 0.01 33.50 0.99
CA ALA A 158 -0.82 34.35 1.82
C ALA A 158 0.01 35.25 2.76
N THR A 159 -0.39 36.51 2.89
CA THR A 159 0.17 37.45 3.87
C THR A 159 -0.09 36.98 5.30
N ASP A 160 -1.32 36.55 5.58
CA ASP A 160 -1.72 35.94 6.84
C ASP A 160 -1.88 34.43 6.68
N LYS A 161 -0.82 33.70 7.04
CA LYS A 161 -0.75 32.24 6.95
C LYS A 161 -1.73 31.55 7.91
N VAL A 162 -1.95 32.12 9.09
CA VAL A 162 -2.82 31.54 10.13
C VAL A 162 -4.28 31.60 9.67
N SER A 163 -4.72 32.75 9.15
CA SER A 163 -6.08 32.90 8.62
C SER A 163 -6.34 32.01 7.40
N GLN A 164 -5.35 31.87 6.52
CA GLN A 164 -5.45 30.97 5.36
C GLN A 164 -5.60 29.50 5.78
N VAL A 165 -4.76 29.04 6.72
CA VAL A 165 -4.85 27.68 7.29
C VAL A 165 -6.22 27.45 7.92
N ARG A 166 -6.71 28.41 8.71
CA ARG A 166 -8.02 28.33 9.36
C ARG A 166 -9.15 28.18 8.34
N THR A 167 -9.10 28.95 7.26
CA THR A 167 -10.07 28.84 6.16
C THR A 167 -10.05 27.46 5.51
N VAL A 168 -8.87 26.88 5.29
CA VAL A 168 -8.74 25.51 4.76
C VAL A 168 -9.37 24.49 5.72
N ILE A 169 -9.06 24.58 7.02
CA ILE A 169 -9.61 23.65 8.02
C ILE A 169 -11.13 23.79 8.14
N ASP A 170 -11.65 25.02 8.16
CA ASP A 170 -13.09 25.27 8.26
C ASP A 170 -13.83 24.74 7.02
N ASN A 171 -13.22 24.83 5.82
CA ASN A 171 -13.75 24.18 4.62
C ASN A 171 -13.75 22.65 4.73
N LEU A 172 -12.69 22.06 5.29
CA LEU A 172 -12.60 20.60 5.51
C LEU A 172 -13.55 20.07 6.58
N LEU A 173 -13.94 20.92 7.55
CA LEU A 173 -14.92 20.59 8.58
C LEU A 173 -16.36 20.79 8.11
N ASN A 174 -16.57 21.42 6.94
CA ASN A 174 -17.91 21.68 6.43
C ASN A 174 -18.61 20.35 6.05
N PRO A 175 -19.70 19.97 6.73
CA PRO A 175 -20.38 18.69 6.50
C PRO A 175 -21.02 18.56 5.10
N LEU A 176 -21.20 19.68 4.39
CA LEU A 176 -21.73 19.68 3.03
C LEU A 176 -20.71 19.22 1.99
N GLN A 177 -19.42 19.26 2.32
CA GLN A 177 -18.34 18.74 1.48
C GLN A 177 -17.92 17.38 2.03
N VAL A 178 -17.89 16.36 1.18
CA VAL A 178 -17.31 15.06 1.56
C VAL A 178 -15.82 15.29 1.86
N PRO A 179 -15.36 15.18 3.12
CA PRO A 179 -13.99 15.55 3.44
C PRO A 179 -13.03 14.54 2.83
N ASP A 180 -12.22 14.98 1.87
CA ASP A 180 -11.15 14.16 1.33
C ASP A 180 -10.02 14.07 2.36
N GLY A 181 -9.88 12.90 2.99
CA GLY A 181 -8.85 12.63 4.01
C GLY A 181 -7.41 12.90 3.52
N ARG A 182 -7.18 13.02 2.22
CA ARG A 182 -5.89 13.44 1.65
C ARG A 182 -5.50 14.86 2.03
N TYR A 183 -6.45 15.79 2.10
CA TYR A 183 -6.18 17.16 2.52
C TYR A 183 -5.80 17.23 4.00
N TRP A 184 -6.51 16.48 4.86
CA TRP A 184 -6.13 16.32 6.26
C TRP A 184 -4.72 15.78 6.40
N PHE A 185 -4.41 14.69 5.68
CA PHE A 185 -3.08 14.09 5.70
C PHE A 185 -1.99 15.07 5.23
N ALA A 186 -2.22 15.79 4.14
CA ALA A 186 -1.31 16.80 3.62
C ALA A 186 -1.09 17.93 4.63
N LEU A 187 -2.16 18.42 5.26
CA LEU A 187 -2.08 19.48 6.26
C LEU A 187 -1.28 19.05 7.50
N PHE A 188 -1.46 17.81 7.98
CA PHE A 188 -0.62 17.26 9.07
C PHE A 188 0.85 17.13 8.67
N ARG A 189 1.16 16.80 7.40
CA ARG A 189 2.54 16.77 6.92
C ARG A 189 3.16 18.16 6.84
N ILE A 190 2.41 19.14 6.35
CA ILE A 190 2.83 20.55 6.32
C ILE A 190 3.11 21.03 7.74
N ALA A 191 2.27 20.69 8.72
CA ALA A 191 2.47 21.06 10.13
C ALA A 191 3.74 20.47 10.78
N LEU A 192 4.46 19.56 10.11
CA LEU A 192 5.74 19.03 10.56
C LEU A 192 6.96 19.78 9.99
N THR A 193 6.77 20.70 9.03
CA THR A 193 7.86 21.54 8.53
C THR A 193 8.26 22.58 9.57
N GLU A 194 9.54 22.95 9.61
CA GLU A 194 10.08 23.91 10.60
C GLU A 194 10.03 25.37 10.10
N ASP A 195 9.26 25.63 9.06
CA ASP A 195 9.07 26.93 8.44
C ASP A 195 7.82 27.65 8.98
N PRO A 196 7.63 28.95 8.70
CA PRO A 196 6.46 29.68 9.19
C PRO A 196 5.11 29.10 8.73
N VAL A 197 5.08 28.38 7.60
CA VAL A 197 3.86 27.72 7.09
C VAL A 197 3.52 26.53 7.98
N GLY A 198 4.49 25.68 8.31
CA GLY A 198 4.34 24.54 9.20
C GLY A 198 3.94 24.93 10.62
N TRP A 199 4.58 25.97 11.19
CA TRP A 199 4.19 26.50 12.50
C TRP A 199 2.74 27.02 12.50
N SER A 200 2.35 27.79 11.48
CA SER A 200 0.97 28.28 11.34
C SER A 200 -0.02 27.14 11.21
N ALA A 201 0.29 26.12 10.40
CA ALA A 201 -0.55 24.93 10.24
C ALA A 201 -0.73 24.17 11.56
N ARG A 202 0.36 23.99 12.31
CA ARG A 202 0.37 23.31 13.61
C ARG A 202 -0.49 24.02 14.65
N ASP A 203 -0.33 25.33 14.78
CA ASP A 203 -1.04 26.11 15.80
C ASP A 203 -2.55 26.08 15.59
N VAL A 204 -3.01 26.27 14.35
CA VAL A 204 -4.44 26.22 14.04
C VAL A 204 -5.00 24.80 14.21
N LEU A 205 -4.26 23.75 13.82
CA LEU A 205 -4.70 22.39 14.06
C LEU A 205 -4.84 22.07 15.56
N MET A 206 -3.92 22.56 16.41
CA MET A 206 -4.02 22.41 17.86
C MET A 206 -5.18 23.21 18.45
N GLU A 207 -5.43 24.42 17.95
CA GLU A 207 -6.60 25.24 18.33
C GLU A 207 -7.91 24.51 18.01
N LYS A 208 -8.04 24.00 16.78
CA LYS A 208 -9.23 23.28 16.30
C LYS A 208 -9.45 21.96 17.03
N ALA A 209 -8.38 21.23 17.36
CA ALA A 209 -8.48 20.03 18.19
C ALA A 209 -9.08 20.33 19.57
N LYS A 210 -8.61 21.41 20.23
CA LYS A 210 -9.17 21.87 21.51
C LYS A 210 -10.63 22.31 21.38
N GLU A 211 -10.99 23.01 20.30
CA GLU A 211 -12.38 23.39 20.03
C GLU A 211 -13.29 22.15 19.93
N LEU A 212 -12.88 21.13 19.18
CA LEU A 212 -13.62 19.89 19.01
C LEU A 212 -13.74 19.09 20.32
N ASP A 213 -12.66 19.01 21.10
CA ASP A 213 -12.68 18.34 22.42
C ASP A 213 -13.64 19.05 23.38
N MET A 214 -13.62 20.38 23.41
CA MET A 214 -14.57 21.17 24.21
C MET A 214 -16.02 20.95 23.76
N LEU A 215 -16.28 20.91 22.45
CA LEU A 215 -17.62 20.63 21.92
C LEU A 215 -18.09 19.22 22.28
N ALA A 216 -17.23 18.21 22.14
CA ALA A 216 -17.54 16.83 22.52
C ALA A 216 -17.86 16.71 24.02
N GLU A 217 -17.12 17.44 24.86
CA GLU A 217 -17.35 17.47 26.30
C GLU A 217 -18.67 18.16 26.67
N ARG A 218 -19.03 19.27 26.01
CA ARG A 218 -20.35 19.92 26.19
C ARG A 218 -21.51 19.00 25.80
N VAL A 219 -21.37 18.28 24.69
CA VAL A 219 -22.36 17.27 24.27
C VAL A 219 -22.51 16.18 25.33
N ARG A 220 -21.40 15.68 25.90
CA ARG A 220 -21.43 14.68 26.98
C ARG A 220 -22.12 15.17 28.25
N ARG A 221 -22.01 16.47 28.55
CA ARG A 221 -22.70 17.10 29.69
C ARG A 221 -24.19 17.39 29.42
N GLY A 222 -24.68 17.11 28.21
CA GLY A 222 -26.07 17.38 27.83
C GLY A 222 -26.36 18.87 27.58
N GLU A 223 -25.32 19.70 27.45
CA GLU A 223 -25.51 21.10 27.07
C GLU A 223 -25.95 21.16 25.60
N ARG A 224 -26.96 21.98 25.31
CA ARG A 224 -27.33 22.27 23.92
C ARG A 224 -26.18 23.04 23.28
N VAL A 225 -25.43 22.37 22.41
CA VAL A 225 -24.45 23.05 21.56
C VAL A 225 -25.24 23.96 20.63
N PRO A 226 -25.07 25.29 20.71
CA PRO A 226 -25.67 26.17 19.71
C PRO A 226 -25.06 25.75 18.38
N MET A 227 -25.87 25.19 17.48
CA MET A 227 -25.45 25.01 16.10
C MET A 227 -25.12 26.41 15.61
N LYS A 228 -23.83 26.70 15.47
CA LYS A 228 -23.36 27.93 14.85
C LYS A 228 -23.97 27.88 13.46
N SER A 229 -25.02 28.65 13.22
CA SER A 229 -25.67 28.72 11.93
C SER A 229 -24.67 29.39 11.00
N THR A 230 -23.83 28.58 10.34
CA THR A 230 -22.84 29.02 9.36
C THR A 230 -23.49 29.48 8.06
N GLY A 231 -24.73 29.98 8.12
CA GLY A 231 -25.52 30.41 6.98
C GLY A 231 -26.15 31.77 7.25
N SER A 232 -25.89 32.71 6.33
CA SER A 232 -26.70 33.90 6.05
C SER A 232 -26.22 35.27 6.56
N GLU A 233 -24.93 35.59 6.43
CA GLU A 233 -24.47 37.00 6.39
C GLU A 233 -23.52 37.26 5.21
N ARG A 234 -23.87 36.76 4.01
CA ARG A 234 -23.17 37.11 2.75
C ARG A 234 -24.11 37.57 1.64
N GLY A 235 -25.28 38.10 2.01
CA GLY A 235 -26.32 38.47 1.05
C GLY A 235 -27.01 39.79 1.36
N ALA A 236 -26.27 40.85 1.70
CA ALA A 236 -26.77 42.22 1.65
C ALA A 236 -25.60 43.20 1.78
N GLU A 237 -25.00 43.58 0.64
CA GLU A 237 -24.36 44.88 0.39
C GLU A 237 -23.76 44.84 -1.03
N ILE A 238 -24.65 44.98 -2.00
CA ILE A 238 -24.34 45.57 -3.30
C ILE A 238 -25.33 46.73 -3.42
N GLU A 239 -24.88 47.93 -3.07
CA GLU A 239 -25.40 49.19 -3.63
C GLU A 239 -24.46 49.64 -4.75
#